data_AF-A0AB35U0Z4-F1
#
_entry.id   AF-A0AB35U0Z4-F1
#
_cell.length_a   1.000
_cell.length_b   1.000
_cell.length_c   1.000
_cell.angle_alpha   90.00
_cell.angle_beta   90.00
_cell.angle_gamma   90.00
#
_symmetry.space_group_name_H-M   'P 1'
#
loop_
_entity.id
_entity.type
_entity.pdbx_description
1 polymer ?
#
loop_
_entity_poly.entity_id
_entity_poly.type
_entity_poly.pdbx_seq_one_letter_code
_entity_poly.pdbx_strand_id
1 'polypeptide(L)'
;MEVRLNDVIDAIEQMQDEDSAWYDPANGQIVWDSPDEREMERFIRLPDKYDRNDYLNMKRFIAGLDDEDEKDWLYNAITGQGAFRRFKAACTKFHILNDWYDFQDACHRDLAIDWCEAHGIVYRLDRDSDEDEEADDVSDFLQEDFLQPVEEEEEEPVPSVPFHVVTLQEKNLQNALVVYDDYRHEVLRLPSDLQAAEEDLYHILSAGEMVYAVSDHGRLIGIAICENTVDAIVLHDLYVMKDQRRNGVGHLLVSKIKQLAREADKPCLLYVPAISQACASFFVHEGWQPSKRMEMYLE
;
A
#
# COMPACT_ATOMS: atom_id res chain seq x y z
N MET A 1 -12.46 12.94 -5.33
CA MET A 1 -12.30 11.76 -6.19
C MET A 1 -12.22 10.58 -5.25
N GLU A 2 -13.31 9.83 -5.14
CA GLU A 2 -13.44 8.71 -4.21
C GLU A 2 -13.92 7.48 -5.01
N VAL A 3 -13.44 6.29 -4.68
CA VAL A 3 -13.85 5.02 -5.28
C VAL A 3 -14.14 3.99 -4.20
N ARG A 4 -15.06 3.05 -4.45
CA ARG A 4 -15.19 1.87 -3.59
C ARG A 4 -14.04 0.92 -3.91
N LEU A 5 -13.31 0.50 -2.90
CA LEU A 5 -12.18 -0.40 -3.12
C LEU A 5 -12.67 -1.75 -3.69
N ASN A 6 -13.84 -2.22 -3.27
CA ASN A 6 -14.42 -3.47 -3.78
C ASN A 6 -14.68 -3.41 -5.28
N ASP A 7 -15.22 -2.30 -5.80
CA ASP A 7 -15.43 -2.14 -7.25
C ASP A 7 -14.10 -2.30 -8.03
N VAL A 8 -12.99 -1.79 -7.48
CA VAL A 8 -11.65 -1.90 -8.09
C VAL A 8 -11.15 -3.34 -8.03
N ILE A 9 -11.34 -4.02 -6.89
CA ILE A 9 -10.97 -5.44 -6.71
C ILE A 9 -11.77 -6.31 -7.69
N ASP A 10 -13.09 -6.15 -7.72
CA ASP A 10 -13.99 -6.88 -8.61
C ASP A 10 -13.60 -6.70 -10.08
N ALA A 11 -13.24 -5.47 -10.46
CA ALA A 11 -12.77 -5.19 -11.81
C ALA A 11 -11.42 -5.86 -12.12
N ILE A 12 -10.46 -5.86 -11.19
CA ILE A 12 -9.18 -6.56 -11.35
C ILE A 12 -9.40 -8.07 -11.50
N GLU A 13 -10.32 -8.65 -10.74
CA GLU A 13 -10.63 -10.07 -10.76
C GLU A 13 -11.34 -10.52 -12.04
N GLN A 14 -12.31 -9.74 -12.49
CA GLN A 14 -13.06 -10.03 -13.71
C GLN A 14 -12.21 -9.89 -14.99
N MET A 15 -11.17 -9.05 -14.96
CA MET A 15 -10.35 -8.73 -16.13
C MET A 15 -9.65 -9.97 -16.73
N GLN A 16 -10.01 -10.28 -17.99
CA GLN A 16 -9.37 -11.34 -18.78
C GLN A 16 -8.25 -10.80 -19.67
N ASP A 17 -7.65 -11.70 -20.47
CA ASP A 17 -6.45 -11.45 -21.26
C ASP A 17 -6.52 -10.30 -22.26
N GLU A 18 -7.72 -9.95 -22.74
CA GLU A 18 -7.99 -8.92 -23.75
C GLU A 18 -8.79 -7.74 -23.21
N ASP A 19 -9.18 -7.78 -21.93
CA ASP A 19 -10.01 -6.76 -21.32
C ASP A 19 -9.15 -5.60 -20.80
N SER A 20 -9.75 -4.43 -20.71
CA SER A 20 -9.18 -3.29 -20.00
C SER A 20 -10.31 -2.51 -19.36
N ALA A 21 -10.04 -1.99 -18.18
CA ALA A 21 -10.97 -1.15 -17.45
C ALA A 21 -10.29 0.18 -17.12
N TRP A 22 -11.10 1.21 -16.98
CA TRP A 22 -10.68 2.56 -16.69
C TRP A 22 -11.55 3.16 -15.59
N TYR A 23 -10.94 3.87 -14.66
CA TYR A 23 -11.63 4.68 -13.69
C TYR A 23 -11.89 6.08 -14.24
N ASP A 24 -13.12 6.55 -14.07
CA ASP A 24 -13.53 7.92 -14.36
C ASP A 24 -13.55 8.78 -13.09
N PRO A 25 -12.58 9.68 -12.90
CA PRO A 25 -12.52 10.62 -11.78
C PRO A 25 -13.76 11.48 -11.56
N ALA A 26 -14.53 11.80 -12.62
CA ALA A 26 -15.62 12.77 -12.48
C ALA A 26 -16.90 12.13 -11.93
N ASN A 27 -17.11 10.84 -12.20
CA ASN A 27 -18.28 10.09 -11.75
C ASN A 27 -17.94 9.07 -10.67
N GLY A 28 -16.65 8.77 -10.46
CA GLY A 28 -16.17 7.79 -9.49
C GLY A 28 -16.49 6.34 -9.89
N GLN A 29 -16.60 6.06 -11.19
CA GLN A 29 -17.04 4.76 -11.71
C GLN A 29 -15.95 4.08 -12.54
N ILE A 30 -16.02 2.75 -12.60
CA ILE A 30 -15.19 1.92 -13.48
C ILE A 30 -15.94 1.67 -14.78
N VAL A 31 -15.26 1.90 -15.89
CA VAL A 31 -15.78 1.78 -17.26
C VAL A 31 -14.92 0.77 -18.01
N TRP A 32 -15.59 -0.15 -18.72
CA TRP A 32 -14.94 -1.20 -19.51
C TRP A 32 -14.81 -0.84 -21.00
N ASP A 33 -15.55 0.18 -21.44
CA ASP A 33 -15.42 0.74 -22.77
C ASP A 33 -14.16 1.60 -22.86
N SER A 34 -13.36 1.37 -23.89
CA SER A 34 -12.19 2.21 -24.16
C SER A 34 -12.62 3.66 -24.34
N PRO A 35 -12.05 4.61 -23.56
CA PRO A 35 -12.31 6.02 -23.76
C PRO A 35 -11.94 6.45 -25.17
N ASP A 36 -12.67 7.43 -25.71
CA ASP A 36 -12.26 8.11 -26.93
C ASP A 36 -10.89 8.77 -26.72
N GLU A 37 -10.04 8.81 -27.76
CA GLU A 37 -8.68 9.41 -27.70
C GLU A 37 -8.66 10.83 -27.13
N ARG A 38 -9.77 11.57 -27.24
CA ARG A 38 -9.91 12.94 -26.73
C ARG A 38 -10.17 13.03 -25.24
N GLU A 39 -10.68 11.97 -24.63
CA GLU A 39 -11.00 11.90 -23.20
C GLU A 39 -10.03 10.99 -22.44
N MET A 40 -9.18 10.24 -23.15
CA MET A 40 -8.21 9.30 -22.58
C MET A 40 -7.34 9.88 -21.46
N GLU A 41 -7.00 11.17 -21.52
CA GLU A 41 -6.20 11.85 -20.48
C GLU A 41 -6.94 11.98 -19.13
N ARG A 42 -8.26 11.90 -19.12
CA ARG A 42 -9.08 11.95 -17.90
C ARG A 42 -9.19 10.59 -17.22
N PHE A 43 -9.16 9.51 -17.99
CA PHE A 43 -9.42 8.16 -17.50
C PHE A 43 -8.14 7.51 -16.98
N ILE A 44 -8.23 6.84 -15.84
CA ILE A 44 -7.09 6.17 -15.22
C ILE A 44 -7.24 4.67 -15.46
N ARG A 45 -6.34 4.07 -16.24
CA ARG A 45 -6.39 2.63 -16.55
C ARG A 45 -6.17 1.80 -15.27
N LEU A 46 -7.02 0.80 -15.03
CA LEU A 46 -6.88 -0.14 -13.92
C LEU A 46 -5.69 -1.08 -14.12
N PRO A 47 -5.19 -1.73 -13.04
CA PRO A 47 -4.17 -2.76 -13.14
C PRO A 47 -4.63 -3.88 -14.07
N ASP A 48 -3.72 -4.38 -14.90
CA ASP A 48 -4.01 -5.51 -15.78
C ASP A 48 -3.42 -6.83 -15.23
N LYS A 49 -3.62 -7.92 -15.96
CA LYS A 49 -3.13 -9.26 -15.57
C LYS A 49 -1.63 -9.31 -15.30
N TYR A 50 -0.84 -8.43 -15.94
CA TYR A 50 0.60 -8.41 -15.74
C TYR A 50 0.94 -7.76 -14.39
N ASP A 51 0.16 -6.75 -13.98
CA ASP A 51 0.27 -6.10 -12.67
C ASP A 51 -0.17 -7.04 -11.54
N ARG A 52 -1.25 -7.82 -11.74
CA ARG A 52 -1.67 -8.88 -10.81
C ARG A 52 -0.57 -9.89 -10.51
N ASN A 53 0.24 -10.21 -11.52
CA ASN A 53 1.40 -11.07 -11.40
C ASN A 53 1.12 -12.40 -10.65
N ASP A 54 0.03 -13.08 -11.04
CA ASP A 54 -0.47 -14.30 -10.40
C ASP A 54 0.62 -15.35 -10.17
N TYR A 55 1.54 -15.47 -11.14
CA TYR A 55 2.66 -16.40 -11.03
C TYR A 55 3.62 -16.06 -9.88
N LEU A 56 3.91 -14.78 -9.65
CA LEU A 56 4.71 -14.35 -8.52
C LEU A 56 3.94 -14.54 -7.20
N ASN A 57 2.64 -14.28 -7.19
CA ASN A 57 1.80 -14.50 -6.00
C ASN A 57 1.79 -15.98 -5.61
N MET A 58 1.70 -16.91 -6.57
CA MET A 58 1.87 -18.35 -6.30
C MET A 58 3.23 -18.66 -5.66
N LYS A 59 4.33 -18.05 -6.13
CA LYS A 59 5.65 -18.25 -5.54
C LYS A 59 5.74 -17.71 -4.11
N ARG A 60 5.13 -16.55 -3.85
CA ARG A 60 5.09 -15.92 -2.52
C ARG A 60 4.27 -16.76 -1.55
N PHE A 61 3.11 -17.26 -1.98
CA PHE A 61 2.29 -18.17 -1.18
C PHE A 61 3.08 -19.42 -0.78
N ILE A 62 3.72 -20.09 -1.74
CA ILE A 62 4.53 -21.29 -1.47
C ILE A 62 5.67 -20.96 -0.48
N ALA A 63 6.35 -19.83 -0.67
CA ALA A 63 7.44 -19.43 0.23
C ALA A 63 6.98 -19.20 1.68
N GLY A 64 5.71 -18.83 1.88
CA GLY A 64 5.11 -18.54 3.18
C GLY A 64 4.59 -19.77 3.94
N LEU A 65 4.54 -20.95 3.32
CA LEU A 65 4.16 -22.19 4.01
C LEU A 65 5.21 -22.58 5.06
N ASP A 66 4.84 -23.40 6.05
CA ASP A 66 5.79 -23.92 7.05
C ASP A 66 6.33 -25.31 6.69
N ASP A 67 5.53 -26.12 5.98
CA ASP A 67 5.89 -27.49 5.62
C ASP A 67 6.77 -27.53 4.36
N GLU A 68 7.98 -28.07 4.51
CA GLU A 68 8.97 -28.16 3.41
C GLU A 68 8.57 -29.19 2.32
N ASP A 69 7.84 -30.26 2.67
CA ASP A 69 7.36 -31.24 1.69
C ASP A 69 6.25 -30.63 0.82
N GLU A 70 5.37 -29.81 1.41
CA GLU A 70 4.36 -29.03 0.68
C GLU A 70 5.01 -28.04 -0.27
N LYS A 71 6.00 -27.29 0.22
CA LYS A 71 6.78 -26.33 -0.59
C LYS A 71 7.41 -26.96 -1.81
N ASP A 72 8.19 -28.02 -1.62
CA ASP A 72 8.90 -28.69 -2.70
C ASP A 72 7.93 -29.20 -3.76
N TRP A 73 6.79 -29.75 -3.34
CA TRP A 73 5.82 -30.27 -4.28
C TRP A 73 5.09 -29.17 -5.04
N LEU A 74 4.74 -28.06 -4.39
CA LEU A 74 4.12 -26.90 -5.04
C LEU A 74 5.10 -26.16 -5.97
N TYR A 75 6.37 -26.00 -5.59
CA TYR A 75 7.38 -25.41 -6.46
C TYR A 75 7.54 -26.20 -7.76
N ASN A 76 7.50 -27.53 -7.67
CA ASN A 76 7.47 -28.39 -8.85
C ASN A 76 6.17 -28.23 -9.66
N ALA A 77 5.03 -28.05 -9.00
CA ALA A 77 3.73 -27.87 -9.65
C ALA A 77 3.65 -26.58 -10.50
N ILE A 78 4.35 -25.52 -10.12
CA ILE A 78 4.31 -24.22 -10.82
C ILE A 78 5.29 -24.08 -12.00
N THR A 79 5.91 -25.16 -12.46
CA THR A 79 6.92 -25.09 -13.54
C THR A 79 6.33 -25.34 -14.93
N GLY A 80 6.39 -24.37 -15.85
CA GLY A 80 6.00 -24.56 -17.25
C GLY A 80 4.49 -24.47 -17.53
N GLN A 81 4.07 -24.94 -18.71
CA GLN A 81 2.69 -24.80 -19.17
C GLN A 81 1.70 -25.55 -18.26
N GLY A 82 0.55 -24.92 -17.99
CA GLY A 82 -0.47 -25.44 -17.07
C GLY A 82 -0.05 -25.44 -15.60
N ALA A 83 0.92 -24.60 -15.22
CA ALA A 83 1.34 -24.38 -13.84
C ALA A 83 0.16 -24.08 -12.90
N PHE A 84 -0.71 -23.15 -13.29
CA PHE A 84 -1.85 -22.72 -12.47
C PHE A 84 -2.81 -23.86 -12.13
N ARG A 85 -3.18 -24.68 -13.13
CA ARG A 85 -4.05 -25.84 -12.92
C ARG A 85 -3.41 -26.88 -11.98
N ARG A 86 -2.12 -27.15 -12.17
CA ARG A 86 -1.39 -28.11 -11.31
C ARG A 86 -1.23 -27.60 -9.90
N PHE A 87 -0.98 -26.31 -9.74
CA PHE A 87 -0.93 -25.64 -8.45
C PHE A 87 -2.27 -25.71 -7.71
N LYS A 88 -3.40 -25.42 -8.36
CA LYS A 88 -4.70 -25.58 -7.70
C LYS A 88 -4.98 -27.02 -7.28
N ALA A 89 -4.74 -27.99 -8.18
CA ALA A 89 -4.83 -29.41 -7.86
C ALA A 89 -3.88 -29.79 -6.70
N ALA A 90 -2.77 -29.08 -6.60
CA ALA A 90 -1.80 -29.28 -5.56
C ALA A 90 -2.25 -28.77 -4.20
N CYS A 91 -2.74 -27.54 -4.14
CA CYS A 91 -3.33 -26.98 -2.93
C CYS A 91 -4.53 -27.82 -2.46
N THR A 92 -5.36 -28.34 -3.38
CA THR A 92 -6.47 -29.25 -3.03
C THR A 92 -5.97 -30.51 -2.32
N LYS A 93 -4.85 -31.09 -2.80
CA LYS A 93 -4.28 -32.31 -2.21
C LYS A 93 -3.80 -32.10 -0.77
N PHE A 94 -3.27 -30.91 -0.47
CA PHE A 94 -2.78 -30.56 0.86
C PHE A 94 -3.82 -29.84 1.73
N HIS A 95 -5.06 -29.70 1.25
CA HIS A 95 -6.15 -29.00 1.95
C HIS A 95 -5.91 -27.50 2.22
N ILE A 96 -4.96 -26.88 1.51
CA ILE A 96 -4.59 -25.45 1.61
C ILE A 96 -5.15 -24.61 0.45
N LEU A 97 -6.18 -25.12 -0.24
CA LEU A 97 -6.77 -24.41 -1.38
C LEU A 97 -7.49 -23.13 -0.96
N ASN A 98 -8.15 -23.14 0.20
CA ASN A 98 -8.82 -21.95 0.74
C ASN A 98 -7.78 -20.91 1.16
N ASP A 99 -6.71 -21.33 1.86
CA ASP A 99 -5.60 -20.45 2.24
C ASP A 99 -4.98 -19.74 1.01
N TRP A 100 -4.90 -20.44 -0.13
CA TRP A 100 -4.48 -19.82 -1.39
C TRP A 100 -5.46 -18.74 -1.85
N TYR A 101 -6.77 -19.00 -1.79
CA TYR A 101 -7.78 -18.01 -2.20
C TYR A 101 -7.74 -16.80 -1.27
N ASP A 102 -7.67 -17.00 0.04
CA ASP A 102 -7.54 -15.89 1.01
C ASP A 102 -6.28 -15.06 0.75
N PHE A 103 -5.15 -15.73 0.45
CA PHE A 103 -3.90 -15.06 0.08
C PHE A 103 -4.01 -14.31 -1.25
N GLN A 104 -4.70 -14.90 -2.23
CA GLN A 104 -4.91 -14.29 -3.54
C GLN A 104 -5.78 -13.04 -3.43
N ASP A 105 -6.87 -13.10 -2.68
CA ASP A 105 -7.78 -11.98 -2.43
C ASP A 105 -7.06 -10.86 -1.69
N ALA A 106 -6.22 -11.19 -0.70
CA ALA A 106 -5.35 -10.21 -0.04
C ALA A 106 -4.39 -9.54 -1.04
N CYS A 107 -3.79 -10.31 -1.96
CA CYS A 107 -2.91 -9.75 -2.99
C CYS A 107 -3.65 -8.83 -3.97
N HIS A 108 -4.89 -9.17 -4.36
CA HIS A 108 -5.71 -8.30 -5.20
C HIS A 108 -6.11 -7.02 -4.47
N ARG A 109 -6.45 -7.13 -3.19
CA ARG A 109 -6.74 -5.98 -2.33
C ARG A 109 -5.52 -5.06 -2.22
N ASP A 110 -4.34 -5.60 -1.95
CA ASP A 110 -3.09 -4.83 -1.90
C ASP A 110 -2.81 -4.13 -3.23
N LEU A 111 -3.00 -4.82 -4.36
CA LEU A 111 -2.83 -4.23 -5.68
C LEU A 111 -3.83 -3.10 -5.96
N ALA A 112 -5.09 -3.27 -5.57
CA ALA A 112 -6.12 -2.25 -5.71
C ALA A 112 -5.77 -1.01 -4.88
N ILE A 113 -5.27 -1.20 -3.66
CA ILE A 113 -4.79 -0.12 -2.79
C ILE A 113 -3.58 0.57 -3.41
N ASP A 114 -2.54 -0.18 -3.79
CA ASP A 114 -1.33 0.34 -4.42
C ASP A 114 -1.67 1.15 -5.68
N TRP A 115 -2.63 0.67 -6.48
CA TRP A 115 -3.10 1.38 -7.66
C TRP A 115 -3.84 2.67 -7.32
N CYS A 116 -4.75 2.65 -6.33
CA CYS A 116 -5.44 3.85 -5.86
C CYS A 116 -4.42 4.89 -5.37
N GLU A 117 -3.45 4.47 -4.55
CA GLU A 117 -2.43 5.33 -3.96
C GLU A 117 -1.45 5.87 -5.01
N ALA A 118 -1.07 5.05 -6.00
CA ALA A 118 -0.21 5.46 -7.11
C ALA A 118 -0.85 6.52 -8.02
N HIS A 119 -2.18 6.63 -8.02
CA HIS A 119 -2.95 7.59 -8.81
C HIS A 119 -3.64 8.65 -7.96
N GLY A 120 -3.43 8.62 -6.65
CA GLY A 120 -3.99 9.57 -5.73
C GLY A 120 -5.51 9.50 -5.54
N ILE A 121 -6.09 8.32 -5.72
CA ILE A 121 -7.53 8.08 -5.56
C ILE A 121 -7.82 7.75 -4.09
N VAL A 122 -8.73 8.50 -3.47
CA VAL A 122 -9.24 8.18 -2.12
C VAL A 122 -10.17 6.98 -2.26
N TYR A 123 -10.09 6.03 -1.33
CA TYR A 123 -10.92 4.82 -1.40
C TYR A 123 -11.63 4.55 -0.07
N ARG A 124 -12.83 3.99 -0.19
CA ARG A 124 -13.65 3.54 0.95
C ARG A 124 -13.69 2.02 1.00
N LEU A 125 -13.53 1.49 2.20
CA LEU A 125 -13.80 0.10 2.52
C LEU A 125 -15.27 0.02 2.93
N ASP A 126 -16.09 -0.65 2.12
CA ASP A 126 -17.38 -1.10 2.62
C ASP A 126 -17.03 -2.20 3.65
N ARG A 127 -17.33 -1.96 4.93
CA ARG A 127 -17.29 -3.05 5.91
C ARG A 127 -18.40 -4.01 5.50
N ASP A 128 -18.15 -5.31 5.51
CA ASP A 128 -19.17 -6.35 5.31
C ASP A 128 -20.25 -6.24 6.41
N SER A 129 -21.12 -5.24 6.28
CA SER A 129 -22.31 -5.05 7.09
C SER A 129 -23.49 -4.61 6.22
N ASP A 130 -23.47 -5.00 4.95
CA ASP A 130 -24.68 -5.17 4.17
C ASP A 130 -25.06 -6.65 4.32
N GLU A 131 -25.53 -7.02 5.52
CA GLU A 131 -26.57 -8.06 5.66
C GLU A 131 -27.85 -7.51 4.98
N ASP A 132 -27.80 -7.26 3.67
CA ASP A 132 -28.99 -6.97 2.89
C ASP A 132 -29.56 -8.32 2.43
N GLU A 133 -30.43 -8.84 3.30
CA GLU A 133 -31.71 -9.45 2.96
C GLU A 133 -31.85 -10.05 1.53
N GLU A 134 -31.19 -11.17 1.25
CA GLU A 134 -31.82 -12.22 0.45
C GLU A 134 -31.89 -13.50 1.29
N ALA A 135 -32.89 -13.51 2.16
CA ALA A 135 -33.52 -14.73 2.62
C ALA A 135 -34.22 -15.42 1.42
N ASP A 136 -33.44 -15.92 0.47
CA ASP A 136 -33.90 -16.86 -0.53
C ASP A 136 -33.98 -18.25 0.11
N ASP A 137 -35.15 -18.47 0.71
CA ASP A 137 -35.88 -19.74 0.79
C ASP A 137 -35.02 -21.03 0.81
N VAL A 138 -34.37 -21.29 1.95
CA VAL A 138 -33.93 -22.65 2.32
C VAL A 138 -34.90 -23.31 3.31
N SER A 139 -36.20 -23.02 3.20
CA SER A 139 -37.23 -23.64 4.04
C SER A 139 -37.46 -25.13 3.77
N ASP A 140 -36.75 -25.74 2.80
CA ASP A 140 -37.01 -27.11 2.34
C ASP A 140 -35.84 -28.10 2.51
N PHE A 141 -34.75 -27.76 3.22
CA PHE A 141 -33.60 -28.69 3.37
C PHE A 141 -33.01 -28.94 4.76
N LEU A 142 -33.73 -28.67 5.87
CA LEU A 142 -33.27 -29.18 7.17
C LEU A 142 -34.37 -30.00 7.85
N GLN A 143 -34.46 -31.26 7.43
CA GLN A 143 -34.91 -32.33 8.32
C GLN A 143 -33.90 -32.46 9.47
N GLU A 144 -34.46 -32.51 10.67
CA GLU A 144 -33.82 -32.74 11.96
C GLU A 144 -32.63 -33.71 11.87
N ASP A 145 -31.41 -33.21 12.09
CA ASP A 145 -30.34 -33.99 12.73
C ASP A 145 -29.20 -33.07 13.21
N PHE A 146 -29.08 -32.98 14.55
CA PHE A 146 -27.90 -32.56 15.32
C PHE A 146 -27.37 -31.13 15.17
N LEU A 147 -27.91 -30.20 15.99
CA LEU A 147 -27.17 -29.02 16.44
C LEU A 147 -26.25 -29.41 17.61
N GLN A 148 -24.95 -29.43 17.38
CA GLN A 148 -23.95 -29.28 18.45
C GLN A 148 -23.72 -27.78 18.71
N PRO A 149 -23.32 -27.37 19.92
CA PRO A 149 -22.91 -26.00 20.16
C PRO A 149 -21.72 -25.73 19.23
N VAL A 150 -21.85 -24.74 18.35
CA VAL A 150 -20.70 -24.16 17.67
C VAL A 150 -19.83 -23.60 18.79
N GLU A 151 -18.65 -24.19 19.01
CA GLU A 151 -17.63 -23.55 19.81
C GLU A 151 -17.43 -22.16 19.20
N GLU A 152 -17.54 -21.11 20.01
CA GLU A 152 -17.25 -19.73 19.58
C GLU A 152 -15.82 -19.75 19.01
N GLU A 153 -15.71 -19.86 17.68
CA GLU A 153 -14.49 -19.55 16.96
C GLU A 153 -14.24 -18.08 17.30
N GLU A 154 -13.18 -17.82 18.08
CA GLU A 154 -12.65 -16.48 18.28
C GLU A 154 -12.46 -15.90 16.88
N GLU A 155 -13.34 -14.99 16.46
CA GLU A 155 -13.17 -14.22 15.23
C GLU A 155 -11.75 -13.67 15.27
N GLU A 156 -10.87 -14.23 14.43
CA GLU A 156 -9.53 -13.69 14.29
C GLU A 156 -9.69 -12.21 13.93
N PRO A 157 -8.98 -11.29 14.60
CA PRO A 157 -9.15 -9.88 14.34
C PRO A 157 -8.84 -9.65 12.87
N VAL A 158 -9.86 -9.30 12.08
CA VAL A 158 -9.72 -8.85 10.69
C VAL A 158 -8.55 -7.88 10.69
N PRO A 159 -7.46 -8.14 9.95
CA PRO A 159 -6.26 -7.32 10.03
C PRO A 159 -6.67 -5.89 9.69
N SER A 160 -6.64 -5.01 10.69
CA SER A 160 -6.81 -3.58 10.48
C SER A 160 -5.72 -3.19 9.49
N VAL A 161 -6.13 -2.91 8.26
CA VAL A 161 -5.22 -2.61 7.15
C VAL A 161 -4.16 -1.62 7.67
N PRO A 162 -2.87 -2.01 7.77
CA PRO A 162 -1.85 -1.14 8.33
C PRO A 162 -1.65 0.07 7.41
N PHE A 163 -1.19 1.18 7.96
CA PHE A 163 -0.83 2.34 7.14
C PHE A 163 0.16 1.93 6.04
N HIS A 164 -0.09 2.36 4.80
CA HIS A 164 0.75 2.00 3.65
C HIS A 164 1.79 3.07 3.37
N VAL A 165 3.00 2.66 2.98
CA VAL A 165 4.06 3.59 2.58
C VAL A 165 4.05 3.75 1.07
N VAL A 166 3.63 4.92 0.62
CA VAL A 166 3.55 5.32 -0.79
C VAL A 166 4.86 5.99 -1.21
N THR A 167 5.35 5.68 -2.40
CA THR A 167 6.42 6.45 -3.02
C THR A 167 5.79 7.55 -3.87
N LEU A 168 6.17 8.80 -3.64
CA LEU A 168 5.68 9.91 -4.44
C LEU A 168 6.43 10.01 -5.77
N GLN A 169 5.68 10.32 -6.80
CA GLN A 169 6.06 10.52 -8.19
C GLN A 169 5.30 11.74 -8.72
N GLU A 170 5.70 12.27 -9.88
CA GLU A 170 5.02 13.45 -10.46
C GLU A 170 3.50 13.24 -10.62
N LYS A 171 3.07 12.00 -10.90
CA LYS A 171 1.66 11.65 -11.10
C LYS A 171 0.79 11.66 -9.83
N ASN A 172 1.36 11.52 -8.63
CA ASN A 172 0.60 11.47 -7.37
C ASN A 172 0.96 12.63 -6.41
N LEU A 173 1.61 13.66 -6.94
CA LEU A 173 2.08 14.82 -6.18
C LEU A 173 0.92 15.61 -5.55
N GLN A 174 -0.22 15.68 -6.25
CA GLN A 174 -1.42 16.37 -5.80
C GLN A 174 -1.93 15.87 -4.44
N ASN A 175 -1.73 14.59 -4.13
CA ASN A 175 -2.18 14.00 -2.88
C ASN A 175 -1.30 14.38 -1.69
N ALA A 176 -0.05 14.73 -1.97
CA ALA A 176 0.90 15.13 -0.95
C ALA A 176 0.80 16.62 -0.60
N LEU A 177 0.10 17.43 -1.41
CA LEU A 177 0.02 18.88 -1.22
C LEU A 177 -0.52 19.24 0.16
N VAL A 178 -1.55 18.55 0.65
CA VAL A 178 -2.16 18.87 1.95
C VAL A 178 -1.20 18.54 3.10
N VAL A 179 -0.62 17.34 3.11
CA VAL A 179 0.32 16.94 4.18
C VAL A 179 1.62 17.74 4.13
N TYR A 180 2.07 18.13 2.94
CA TYR A 180 3.27 18.93 2.76
C TYR A 180 3.03 20.42 3.05
N ASP A 181 1.86 20.97 2.71
CA ASP A 181 1.50 22.33 3.12
C ASP A 181 1.38 22.43 4.65
N ASP A 182 0.80 21.42 5.29
CA ASP A 182 0.81 21.29 6.75
C ASP A 182 2.24 21.27 7.31
N TYR A 183 3.17 20.56 6.65
CA TYR A 183 4.59 20.59 7.00
C TYR A 183 5.19 22.00 6.85
N ARG A 184 4.96 22.69 5.71
CA ARG A 184 5.44 24.06 5.45
C ARG A 184 4.92 25.04 6.49
N HIS A 185 3.65 24.92 6.86
CA HIS A 185 3.04 25.79 7.84
C HIS A 185 3.48 25.48 9.28
N GLU A 186 3.49 24.20 9.68
CA GLU A 186 3.79 23.80 11.06
C GLU A 186 5.29 23.77 11.38
N VAL A 187 6.14 23.38 10.43
CA VAL A 187 7.58 23.21 10.67
C VAL A 187 8.37 24.38 10.10
N LEU A 188 8.12 24.75 8.83
CA LEU A 188 8.84 25.85 8.19
C LEU A 188 8.28 27.24 8.52
N ARG A 189 7.13 27.31 9.21
CA ARG A 189 6.44 28.57 9.58
C ARG A 189 6.12 29.46 8.36
N LEU A 190 5.91 28.83 7.21
CA LEU A 190 5.48 29.49 5.99
C LEU A 190 3.95 29.65 5.97
N PRO A 191 3.40 30.63 5.23
CA PRO A 191 1.96 30.69 5.02
C PRO A 191 1.48 29.45 4.25
N SER A 192 0.27 28.99 4.58
CA SER A 192 -0.41 27.92 3.83
C SER A 192 -0.66 28.39 2.40
N ASP A 193 -0.12 27.65 1.44
CA ASP A 193 -0.17 27.93 0.01
C ASP A 193 0.08 26.62 -0.76
N LEU A 194 -1.00 26.01 -1.23
CA LEU A 194 -0.95 24.74 -1.96
C LEU A 194 -0.19 24.85 -3.29
N GLN A 195 -0.19 26.02 -3.94
CA GLN A 195 0.52 26.21 -5.20
C GLN A 195 2.03 26.25 -4.94
N ALA A 196 2.44 26.98 -3.90
CA ALA A 196 3.84 26.99 -3.53
C ALA A 196 4.30 25.62 -2.96
N ALA A 197 3.41 24.85 -2.33
CA ALA A 197 3.69 23.47 -1.90
C ALA A 197 3.91 22.53 -3.09
N GLU A 198 3.14 22.72 -4.17
CA GLU A 198 3.28 21.98 -5.43
C GLU A 198 4.62 22.29 -6.11
N GLU A 199 4.97 23.57 -6.23
CA GLU A 199 6.25 24.01 -6.81
C GLU A 199 7.44 23.44 -6.03
N ASP A 200 7.41 23.51 -4.69
CA ASP A 200 8.45 22.98 -3.82
C ASP A 200 8.63 21.46 -4.00
N LEU A 201 7.53 20.69 -3.97
CA LEU A 201 7.58 19.23 -4.16
C LEU A 201 8.05 18.84 -5.57
N TYR A 202 7.65 19.59 -6.59
CA TYR A 202 8.12 19.38 -7.96
C TYR A 202 9.63 19.59 -8.07
N HIS A 203 10.16 20.63 -7.41
CA HIS A 203 11.59 20.88 -7.35
C HIS A 203 12.35 19.77 -6.61
N ILE A 204 11.81 19.25 -5.50
CA ILE A 204 12.40 18.13 -4.74
C ILE A 204 12.49 16.88 -5.62
N LEU A 205 11.41 16.49 -6.29
CA LEU A 205 11.43 15.33 -7.20
C LEU A 205 12.37 15.56 -8.39
N SER A 206 12.39 16.77 -8.95
CA SER A 206 13.26 17.15 -10.07
C SER A 206 14.75 17.13 -9.70
N ALA A 207 15.08 17.39 -8.43
CA ALA A 207 16.43 17.28 -7.90
C ALA A 207 16.90 15.81 -7.76
N GLY A 208 16.00 14.84 -7.93
CA GLY A 208 16.27 13.42 -7.77
C GLY A 208 16.16 12.93 -6.33
N GLU A 209 15.54 13.73 -5.45
CA GLU A 209 15.25 13.30 -4.09
C GLU A 209 14.09 12.30 -4.08
N MET A 210 14.15 11.38 -3.13
CA MET A 210 13.17 10.32 -2.95
C MET A 210 12.18 10.75 -1.86
N VAL A 211 10.90 10.85 -2.23
CA VAL A 211 9.86 11.26 -1.30
C VAL A 211 8.92 10.09 -1.01
N TYR A 212 8.76 9.79 0.27
CA TYR A 212 7.89 8.75 0.79
C TYR A 212 6.75 9.38 1.59
N ALA A 213 5.55 8.85 1.47
CA ALA A 213 4.41 9.25 2.26
C ALA A 213 3.77 8.04 2.93
N VAL A 214 3.06 8.27 4.02
CA VAL A 214 2.21 7.25 4.64
C VAL A 214 0.77 7.58 4.31
N SER A 215 0.06 6.62 3.75
CA SER A 215 -1.35 6.69 3.41
C SER A 215 -2.19 6.00 4.49
N ASP A 216 -3.28 6.66 4.85
CA ASP A 216 -4.39 6.14 5.63
C ASP A 216 -5.64 6.24 4.75
N HIS A 217 -6.04 5.12 4.15
CA HIS A 217 -7.17 5.01 3.24
C HIS A 217 -7.15 6.04 2.08
N GLY A 218 -5.98 6.25 1.47
CA GLY A 218 -5.80 7.18 0.34
C GLY A 218 -5.56 8.64 0.74
N ARG A 219 -5.64 8.96 2.04
CA ARG A 219 -5.21 10.26 2.58
C ARG A 219 -3.79 10.15 3.11
N LEU A 220 -2.88 10.98 2.60
CA LEU A 220 -1.51 10.99 3.09
C LEU A 220 -1.43 11.68 4.46
N ILE A 221 -0.92 10.96 5.47
CA ILE A 221 -0.86 11.36 6.88
C ILE A 221 0.55 11.63 7.41
N GLY A 222 1.57 11.24 6.65
CA GLY A 222 2.96 11.55 6.93
C GLY A 222 3.76 11.62 5.65
N ILE A 223 4.88 12.33 5.70
CA ILE A 223 5.80 12.50 4.57
C ILE A 223 7.25 12.45 5.07
N ALA A 224 8.12 11.84 4.29
CA ALA A 224 9.55 11.79 4.51
C ALA A 224 10.28 12.07 3.19
N ILE A 225 11.22 13.00 3.21
CA ILE A 225 12.02 13.39 2.05
C ILE A 225 13.45 12.96 2.33
N CYS A 226 14.04 12.20 1.42
CA CYS A 226 15.41 11.74 1.56
C CYS A 226 16.18 11.80 0.24
N GLU A 227 17.47 12.06 0.36
CA GLU A 227 18.40 12.14 -0.75
C GLU A 227 19.30 10.91 -0.77
N ASN A 228 19.44 10.28 -1.93
CA ASN A 228 20.35 9.16 -2.13
C ASN A 228 21.68 9.67 -2.70
N THR A 229 22.63 9.98 -1.82
CA THR A 229 23.97 10.42 -2.20
C THR A 229 24.89 9.23 -2.46
N VAL A 230 26.10 9.47 -2.98
CA VAL A 230 27.09 8.40 -3.22
C VAL A 230 27.46 7.69 -1.90
N ASP A 231 27.59 8.44 -0.81
CA ASP A 231 28.16 7.96 0.45
C ASP A 231 27.11 7.58 1.51
N ALA A 232 25.87 8.09 1.39
CA ALA A 232 24.82 7.88 2.39
C ALA A 232 23.41 8.12 1.82
N ILE A 233 22.39 7.56 2.49
CA ILE A 233 21.00 8.02 2.34
C ILE A 233 20.73 9.06 3.44
N VAL A 234 20.43 10.29 3.05
CA VAL A 234 20.21 11.41 3.97
C VAL A 234 18.71 11.69 4.08
N LEU A 235 18.12 11.51 5.26
CA LEU A 235 16.76 11.94 5.56
C LEU A 235 16.78 13.43 5.92
N HIS A 236 16.25 14.26 5.02
CA HIS A 236 16.18 15.72 5.18
C HIS A 236 14.99 16.11 6.04
N ASP A 237 13.80 15.68 5.63
CA ASP A 237 12.55 16.07 6.26
C ASP A 237 11.73 14.85 6.65
N LEU A 238 11.16 14.88 7.86
CA LEU A 238 10.21 13.88 8.33
C LEU A 238 9.08 14.61 9.05
N TYR A 239 7.87 14.45 8.54
CA TYR A 239 6.67 15.06 9.09
C TYR A 239 5.54 14.04 9.22
N VAL A 240 4.79 14.18 10.32
CA VAL A 240 3.58 13.40 10.59
C VAL A 240 2.53 14.37 11.09
N MET A 241 1.33 14.30 10.51
CA MET A 241 0.19 15.13 10.91
C MET A 241 -0.07 15.01 12.41
N LYS A 242 -0.41 16.12 13.05
CA LYS A 242 -0.43 16.25 14.51
C LYS A 242 -1.36 15.27 15.21
N ASP A 243 -2.51 15.00 14.62
CA ASP A 243 -3.52 14.04 15.05
C ASP A 243 -3.09 12.58 14.85
N GLN A 244 -2.14 12.31 13.96
CA GLN A 244 -1.59 10.98 13.67
C GLN A 244 -0.25 10.69 14.36
N ARG A 245 0.23 11.61 15.20
CA ARG A 245 1.46 11.40 15.99
C ARG A 245 1.23 10.32 17.05
N ARG A 246 2.25 9.48 17.25
CA ARG A 246 2.24 8.31 18.17
C ARG A 246 1.38 7.12 17.72
N ASN A 247 0.86 7.13 16.49
CA ASN A 247 0.18 5.99 15.88
C ASN A 247 1.13 5.10 15.06
N GLY A 248 2.46 5.19 15.25
CA GLY A 248 3.43 4.36 14.53
C GLY A 248 3.81 4.84 13.12
N VAL A 249 3.13 5.86 12.57
CA VAL A 249 3.40 6.45 11.23
C VAL A 249 4.87 6.84 11.04
N GLY A 250 5.46 7.52 12.03
CA GLY A 250 6.88 7.91 11.97
C GLY A 250 7.83 6.71 11.98
N HIS A 251 7.48 5.64 12.71
CA HIS A 251 8.26 4.40 12.73
C HIS A 251 8.23 3.73 11.35
N LEU A 252 7.07 3.68 10.68
CA LEU A 252 6.93 3.11 9.35
C LEU A 252 7.81 3.83 8.31
N LEU A 253 7.78 5.16 8.28
CA LEU A 253 8.64 5.95 7.39
C LEU A 253 10.13 5.69 7.64
N VAL A 254 10.55 5.71 8.91
CA VAL A 254 11.94 5.46 9.28
C VAL A 254 12.38 4.04 8.94
N SER A 255 11.53 3.05 9.17
CA SER A 255 11.80 1.64 8.84
C SER A 255 11.97 1.44 7.34
N LYS A 256 11.14 2.09 6.51
CA LYS A 256 11.30 2.06 5.05
C LYS A 256 12.64 2.66 4.60
N ILE A 257 13.04 3.80 5.17
CA ILE A 257 14.31 4.45 4.84
C ILE A 257 15.51 3.59 5.28
N LYS A 258 15.44 2.98 6.47
CA LYS A 258 16.47 2.03 6.94
C LYS A 258 16.59 0.82 6.01
N GLN A 259 15.48 0.32 5.49
CA GLN A 259 15.47 -0.77 4.52
C GLN A 259 16.20 -0.36 3.22
N LEU A 260 15.87 0.80 2.67
CA LEU A 260 16.53 1.33 1.47
C LEU A 260 18.04 1.49 1.67
N ALA A 261 18.45 1.96 2.85
CA ALA A 261 19.87 2.11 3.19
C ALA A 261 20.59 0.75 3.24
N ARG A 262 19.93 -0.29 3.77
CA ARG A 262 20.46 -1.67 3.79
C ARG A 262 20.56 -2.25 2.39
N GLU A 263 19.55 -2.05 1.54
CA GLU A 263 19.54 -2.54 0.15
C GLU A 263 20.64 -1.86 -0.70
N ALA A 264 20.93 -0.59 -0.42
CA ALA A 264 21.98 0.17 -1.09
C ALA A 264 23.39 -0.05 -0.49
N ASP A 265 23.52 -0.81 0.61
CA ASP A 265 24.74 -0.96 1.41
C ASP A 265 25.36 0.39 1.84
N LYS A 266 24.51 1.35 2.23
CA LYS A 266 24.89 2.71 2.63
C LYS A 266 24.47 3.03 4.06
N PRO A 267 25.23 3.86 4.79
CA PRO A 267 24.77 4.42 6.04
C PRO A 267 23.57 5.35 5.80
N CYS A 268 22.64 5.38 6.74
CA CYS A 268 21.55 6.36 6.75
C CYS A 268 21.92 7.49 7.74
N LEU A 269 21.74 8.73 7.30
CA LEU A 269 22.05 9.94 8.07
C LEU A 269 20.80 10.80 8.16
N LEU A 270 20.66 11.56 9.25
CA LEU A 270 19.59 12.54 9.40
C LEU A 270 20.07 13.72 10.24
N TYR A 271 19.48 14.88 10.00
CA TYR A 271 19.73 16.07 10.81
C TYR A 271 18.54 16.33 11.73
N VAL A 272 18.76 16.30 13.05
CA VAL A 272 17.75 16.74 14.03
C VAL A 272 18.13 18.14 14.51
N PRO A 273 17.32 19.17 14.20
CA PRO A 273 17.51 20.49 14.81
C PRO A 273 17.45 20.36 16.34
N ALA A 274 18.41 20.99 17.04
CA ALA A 274 18.59 20.88 18.50
C ALA A 274 17.37 21.29 19.35
N ILE A 275 16.33 21.86 18.73
CA ILE A 275 15.17 22.46 19.37
C ILE A 275 14.09 21.40 19.71
N SER A 276 14.11 20.21 19.12
CA SER A 276 13.07 19.19 19.32
C SER A 276 13.54 18.01 20.17
N GLN A 277 13.37 18.10 21.50
CA GLN A 277 13.61 16.97 22.41
C GLN A 277 12.77 15.73 22.05
N ALA A 278 11.53 15.92 21.59
CA ALA A 278 10.66 14.83 21.19
C ALA A 278 11.19 14.09 19.94
N CYS A 279 11.70 14.82 18.93
CA CYS A 279 12.32 14.21 17.76
C CYS A 279 13.60 13.47 18.14
N ALA A 280 14.45 14.09 18.98
CA ALA A 280 15.69 13.45 19.45
C ALA A 280 15.40 12.14 20.21
N SER A 281 14.42 12.13 21.12
CA SER A 281 14.01 10.93 21.84
C SER A 281 13.44 9.85 20.93
N PHE A 282 12.68 10.23 19.91
CA PHE A 282 12.15 9.30 18.91
C PHE A 282 13.28 8.60 18.14
N PHE A 283 14.24 9.35 17.59
CA PHE A 283 15.34 8.75 16.83
C PHE A 283 16.28 7.89 17.70
N VAL A 284 16.51 8.29 18.95
CA VAL A 284 17.26 7.44 19.89
C VAL A 284 16.55 6.12 20.18
N HIS A 285 15.21 6.13 20.35
CA HIS A 285 14.42 4.91 20.50
C HIS A 285 14.46 4.03 19.25
N GLU A 286 14.50 4.65 18.07
CA GLU A 286 14.72 3.99 16.78
C GLU A 286 16.15 3.46 16.59
N GLY A 287 17.03 3.56 17.59
CA GLY A 287 18.40 3.02 17.54
C GLY A 287 19.41 3.93 16.84
N TRP A 288 19.07 5.18 16.56
CA TRP A 288 20.02 6.14 16.00
C TRP A 288 21.01 6.62 17.06
N GLN A 289 22.29 6.61 16.70
CA GLN A 289 23.34 7.12 17.57
C GLN A 289 23.74 8.53 17.15
N PRO A 290 23.84 9.49 18.08
CA PRO A 290 24.38 10.81 17.80
C PRO A 290 25.83 10.68 17.29
N SER A 291 26.04 10.92 15.99
CA SER A 291 27.38 11.00 15.42
C SER A 291 27.92 12.41 15.59
N LYS A 292 29.19 12.52 15.99
CA LYS A 292 29.89 13.81 16.21
C LYS A 292 30.25 14.53 14.91
N ARG A 293 29.81 14.04 13.73
CA ARG A 293 30.21 14.56 12.42
C ARG A 293 29.41 15.82 12.09
N MET A 294 29.78 16.88 12.78
CA MET A 294 29.50 18.26 12.43
C MET A 294 30.43 18.61 11.26
N GLU A 295 29.93 18.52 10.03
CA GLU A 295 30.58 19.20 8.91
C GLU A 295 29.66 20.34 8.48
N MET A 296 30.26 21.53 8.55
CA MET A 296 29.66 22.84 8.39
C MET A 296 29.13 22.99 6.96
N TYR A 297 27.89 23.43 6.81
CA TYR A 297 27.57 24.30 5.68
C TYR A 297 27.69 25.74 6.16
N LEU A 298 28.66 26.43 5.55
CA LEU A 298 28.95 27.86 5.72
C LEU A 298 27.77 28.70 5.20
N GLU A 299 27.40 29.69 6.01
CA GLU A 299 26.59 30.91 5.77
C GLU A 299 25.35 30.84 4.85
#